data_AF-A0A2N2HDF4-F1
#
_entry.id   AF-A0A2N2HDF4-F1
#
_cell.length_a   1.000
_cell.length_b   1.000
_cell.length_c   1.000
_cell.angle_alpha   90.00
_cell.angle_beta   90.00
_cell.angle_gamma   90.00
#
_symmetry.space_group_name_H-M   'P 1'
#
loop_
_entity.id
_entity.type
_entity.pdbx_description
1 polymer ?
#
loop_
_entity_poly.entity_id
_entity_poly.type
_entity_poly.pdbx_seq_one_letter_code
_entity_poly.pdbx_strand_id
1 'polypeptide(L)'
;MRTRDFLSAILVIPLLIGCYSAPPRKAEPQRVQHKDTVIRMKKKAPDPAQAALEEIRKQYKAEFVEAVFPEPGNQPALAWAAMNGKGFPKTLKAIRTVDRQYGTGSREHAHLTVLKGMIHLQTGQFRSASAMEPDIVKAASLLSSPPDLNRGGLIARNFKHLVAGWSEITKYNENLKARNAGKLFPFPSTNFGKIQAAADQIGEDLRSHAKENPLRIKDPDSDLGGLHVASIAAAFYAKCATQKREKKEKAVFYKKGSDLMGLFLTENEKNLAVRGQQRNPSISSCHLRYLSWYGWLSKRVQEAMSPNQRKGIASQQKI
;
A
#
# COMPACT_ATOMS: atom_id res chain seq x y z
N MET A 1 -18.99 -9.78 -23.49
CA MET A 1 -17.84 -8.85 -23.55
C MET A 1 -16.90 -9.13 -22.39
N ARG A 2 -15.60 -9.26 -22.68
CA ARG A 2 -14.55 -9.72 -21.75
C ARG A 2 -14.43 -8.79 -20.54
N THR A 3 -14.56 -9.36 -19.35
CA THR A 3 -14.22 -8.80 -18.03
C THR A 3 -12.73 -8.46 -17.98
N ARG A 4 -12.32 -7.37 -18.64
CA ARG A 4 -10.98 -6.81 -18.53
C ARG A 4 -10.74 -6.40 -17.07
N ASP A 5 -9.88 -7.17 -16.41
CA ASP A 5 -8.88 -6.65 -15.48
C ASP A 5 -9.33 -5.83 -14.26
N PHE A 6 -10.56 -6.02 -13.75
CA PHE A 6 -10.97 -5.39 -12.48
C PHE A 6 -10.02 -5.77 -11.33
N LEU A 7 -9.55 -7.03 -11.31
CA LEU A 7 -8.55 -7.51 -10.35
C LEU A 7 -7.16 -6.92 -10.60
N SER A 8 -6.75 -6.70 -11.84
CA SER A 8 -5.42 -6.11 -12.16
C SER A 8 -5.38 -4.64 -11.78
N ALA A 9 -6.47 -3.89 -12.02
CA ALA A 9 -6.64 -2.53 -11.50
C ALA A 9 -6.64 -2.51 -9.96
N ILE A 10 -7.35 -3.46 -9.34
CA ILE A 10 -7.42 -3.63 -7.88
C ILE A 10 -6.10 -4.05 -7.24
N LEU A 11 -5.24 -4.79 -7.93
CA LEU A 11 -3.93 -5.22 -7.43
C LEU A 11 -2.92 -4.07 -7.46
N VAL A 12 -3.06 -3.19 -8.45
CA VAL A 12 -2.24 -1.99 -8.59
C VAL A 12 -2.68 -0.93 -7.57
N ILE A 13 -3.98 -0.78 -7.31
CA ILE A 13 -4.56 0.22 -6.38
C ILE A 13 -3.87 0.26 -4.98
N PRO A 14 -3.59 -0.86 -4.27
CA PRO A 14 -2.83 -0.87 -3.03
C PRO A 14 -1.45 -0.23 -3.15
N LEU A 15 -0.63 -0.65 -4.12
CA LEU A 15 0.69 -0.06 -4.42
C LEU A 15 0.62 1.44 -4.71
N LEU A 16 -0.54 1.86 -5.21
CA LEU A 16 -0.82 3.19 -5.66
C LEU A 16 -1.25 4.13 -4.50
N ILE A 17 -1.92 3.64 -3.47
CA ILE A 17 -2.49 4.48 -2.39
C ILE A 17 -1.46 4.83 -1.29
N GLY A 18 -0.44 4.01 -1.06
CA GLY A 18 0.46 4.15 0.10
C GLY A 18 1.28 5.42 0.20
N CYS A 19 1.58 6.01 -0.96
CA CYS A 19 2.42 7.20 -1.07
C CYS A 19 1.62 8.51 -0.95
N TYR A 20 0.29 8.45 -0.80
CA TYR A 20 -0.58 9.61 -1.02
C TYR A 20 -1.00 10.42 0.22
N SER A 21 -0.61 10.02 1.42
CA SER A 21 -1.05 10.74 2.62
C SER A 21 0.14 11.31 3.37
N ALA A 22 0.40 12.59 3.12
CA ALA A 22 0.83 13.46 4.19
C ALA A 22 -0.25 13.41 5.29
N PRO A 23 0.11 13.36 6.59
CA PRO A 23 -0.85 13.67 7.62
C PRO A 23 -1.37 15.08 7.35
N PRO A 24 -2.68 15.33 7.40
CA PRO A 24 -3.14 16.70 7.51
C PRO A 24 -2.54 17.25 8.80
N ARG A 25 -1.71 18.29 8.70
CA ARG A 25 -1.39 19.13 9.86
C ARG A 25 -2.73 19.66 10.37
N LYS A 26 -3.29 19.09 11.43
CA LYS A 26 -4.32 19.77 12.20
C LYS A 26 -3.67 20.98 12.86
N ALA A 27 -3.80 22.13 12.21
CA ALA A 27 -3.74 23.42 12.88
C ALA A 27 -5.18 23.89 13.05
N GLU A 28 -5.90 23.30 14.02
CA GLU A 28 -7.06 23.96 14.60
C GLU A 28 -6.81 24.07 16.11
N PRO A 29 -6.56 25.28 16.63
CA PRO A 29 -6.60 25.48 18.06
C PRO A 29 -8.08 25.39 18.47
N GLN A 30 -8.45 24.32 19.16
CA GLN A 30 -9.64 24.37 20.01
C GLN A 30 -9.44 25.53 20.99
N ARG A 31 -10.27 26.56 20.82
CA ARG A 31 -10.37 27.70 21.73
C ARG A 31 -10.95 27.19 23.05
N VAL A 32 -10.12 26.58 23.89
CA VAL A 32 -10.39 26.52 25.32
C VAL A 32 -9.80 27.80 25.89
N GLN A 33 -10.68 28.73 26.24
CA GLN A 33 -10.30 29.90 27.02
C GLN A 33 -9.87 29.42 28.40
N HIS A 34 -8.56 29.23 28.58
CA HIS A 34 -7.94 29.41 29.89
C HIS A 34 -6.79 30.38 29.68
N LYS A 35 -6.90 31.54 30.33
CA LYS A 35 -5.79 32.47 30.54
C LYS A 35 -4.70 31.67 31.24
N ASP A 36 -3.59 31.43 30.56
CA ASP A 36 -2.24 31.54 31.13
C ASP A 36 -1.20 31.42 30.00
N THR A 37 -0.32 32.43 29.96
CA THR A 37 0.99 32.50 29.32
C THR A 37 1.13 31.96 27.88
N VAL A 38 0.94 32.85 26.91
CA VAL A 38 1.30 32.62 25.50
C VAL A 38 2.83 32.61 25.35
N ILE A 39 3.45 31.43 25.48
CA ILE A 39 4.79 31.18 24.94
C ILE A 39 4.63 31.16 23.42
N ARG A 40 4.98 32.26 22.76
CA ARG A 40 5.01 32.39 21.31
C ARG A 40 6.12 31.49 20.76
N MET A 41 5.82 30.20 20.52
CA MET A 41 6.74 29.30 19.84
C MET A 41 7.03 29.86 18.45
N LYS A 42 8.24 30.39 18.24
CA LYS A 42 8.74 30.72 16.90
C LYS A 42 8.68 29.44 16.07
N LYS A 43 7.84 29.41 15.01
CA LYS A 43 7.89 28.36 13.98
C LYS A 43 9.32 28.35 13.42
N LYS A 44 10.14 27.38 13.85
CA LYS A 44 11.45 27.12 13.27
C LYS A 44 11.21 26.82 11.78
N ALA A 45 11.91 27.52 10.88
CA ALA A 45 11.85 27.21 9.46
C ALA A 45 12.14 25.71 9.26
N PRO A 46 11.39 25.00 8.40
CA PRO A 46 11.64 23.58 8.18
C PRO A 46 13.07 23.38 7.69
N ASP A 47 13.72 22.32 8.17
CA ASP A 47 15.02 21.88 7.67
C ASP A 47 14.99 21.82 6.13
N PRO A 48 15.98 22.41 5.41
CA PRO A 48 16.08 22.32 3.97
C PRO A 48 15.92 20.90 3.41
N ALA A 49 16.44 19.87 4.11
CA ALA A 49 16.29 18.47 3.70
C ALA A 49 14.84 17.99 3.81
N GLN A 50 14.13 18.40 4.87
CA GLN A 50 12.72 18.08 5.08
C GLN A 50 11.83 18.81 4.04
N ALA A 51 12.15 20.07 3.71
CA ALA A 51 11.43 20.81 2.69
C ALA A 51 11.62 20.18 1.29
N ALA A 52 12.84 19.74 0.97
CA ALA A 52 13.12 19.02 -0.28
C ALA A 52 12.39 17.67 -0.35
N LEU A 53 12.34 16.92 0.75
CA LEU A 53 11.58 15.66 0.83
C LEU A 53 10.09 15.88 0.55
N GLU A 54 9.47 16.91 1.14
CA GLU A 54 8.06 17.23 0.89
C GLU A 54 7.82 17.63 -0.57
N GLU A 55 8.74 18.37 -1.19
CA GLU A 55 8.61 18.73 -2.59
C GLU A 55 8.74 17.52 -3.52
N ILE A 56 9.68 16.60 -3.25
CA ILE A 56 9.80 15.33 -3.97
C ILE A 56 8.52 14.50 -3.82
N ARG A 57 7.88 14.49 -2.65
CA ARG A 57 6.60 13.78 -2.43
C ARG A 57 5.48 14.37 -3.27
N LYS A 58 5.36 15.70 -3.34
CA LYS A 58 4.38 16.36 -4.21
C LYS A 58 4.63 16.04 -5.68
N GLN A 59 5.88 16.08 -6.09
CA GLN A 59 6.29 15.79 -7.46
C GLN A 59 6.00 14.34 -7.85
N TYR A 60 6.35 13.39 -6.99
CA TYR A 60 5.99 11.98 -7.15
C TYR A 60 4.47 11.82 -7.30
N LYS A 61 3.69 12.51 -6.46
CA LYS A 61 2.23 12.48 -6.54
C LYS A 61 1.71 12.99 -7.88
N ALA A 62 2.28 14.08 -8.40
CA ALA A 62 1.90 14.62 -9.70
C ALA A 62 2.22 13.64 -10.85
N GLU A 63 3.46 13.16 -10.94
CA GLU A 63 3.87 12.20 -11.97
C GLU A 63 3.05 10.91 -11.90
N PHE A 64 2.70 10.50 -10.69
CA PHE A 64 1.85 9.35 -10.49
C PHE A 64 0.44 9.55 -11.06
N VAL A 65 -0.22 10.68 -10.77
CA VAL A 65 -1.59 10.94 -11.25
C VAL A 65 -1.60 10.88 -12.77
N GLU A 66 -0.65 11.56 -13.41
CA GLU A 66 -0.47 11.52 -14.87
C GLU A 66 -0.31 10.09 -15.39
N ALA A 67 0.45 9.27 -14.67
CA ALA A 67 0.79 7.93 -15.12
C ALA A 67 -0.32 6.88 -14.87
N VAL A 68 -1.21 7.08 -13.89
CA VAL A 68 -2.32 6.15 -13.54
C VAL A 68 -3.67 6.60 -14.09
N PHE A 69 -3.93 7.91 -14.07
CA PHE A 69 -5.18 8.54 -14.48
C PHE A 69 -4.87 9.59 -15.54
N PRO A 70 -4.48 9.17 -16.76
CA PRO A 70 -4.13 10.11 -17.80
C PRO A 70 -5.38 10.89 -18.25
N GLU A 71 -5.17 12.01 -18.94
CA GLU A 71 -6.25 12.80 -19.53
C GLU A 71 -7.15 11.95 -20.45
N PRO A 72 -8.44 12.31 -20.59
CA PRO A 72 -9.36 11.61 -21.48
C PRO A 72 -8.78 11.45 -22.89
N GLY A 73 -8.72 10.21 -23.38
CA GLY A 73 -8.14 9.87 -24.68
C GLY A 73 -6.73 9.27 -24.62
N ASN A 74 -6.03 9.40 -23.49
CA ASN A 74 -4.70 8.82 -23.28
C ASN A 74 -4.77 7.48 -22.51
N GLN A 75 -3.84 6.56 -22.78
CA GLN A 75 -3.73 5.30 -22.02
C GLN A 75 -2.82 5.47 -20.79
N PRO A 76 -3.13 4.82 -19.64
CA PRO A 76 -2.32 5.01 -18.45
C PRO A 76 -0.93 4.41 -18.65
N ALA A 77 0.11 5.22 -18.45
CA ALA A 77 1.50 4.82 -18.60
C ALA A 77 1.92 3.72 -17.60
N LEU A 78 1.27 3.64 -16.43
CA LEU A 78 1.51 2.62 -15.41
C LEU A 78 0.54 1.43 -15.46
N ALA A 79 -0.61 1.55 -16.14
CA ALA A 79 -1.51 0.39 -16.30
C ALA A 79 -0.87 -0.71 -17.16
N TRP A 80 0.15 -0.35 -17.94
CA TRP A 80 0.88 -1.25 -18.81
C TRP A 80 2.35 -0.83 -18.75
N ALA A 81 3.11 -1.44 -17.86
CA ALA A 81 4.55 -1.22 -17.72
C ALA A 81 5.22 -1.00 -19.08
N ALA A 82 5.48 0.26 -19.42
CA ALA A 82 6.51 0.57 -20.38
C ALA A 82 7.80 0.21 -19.65
N MET A 83 8.31 -1.00 -19.91
CA MET A 83 9.49 -1.64 -19.32
C MET A 83 10.80 -0.82 -19.49
N ASN A 84 10.71 0.44 -19.92
CA ASN A 84 11.81 1.30 -20.29
C ASN A 84 12.21 2.29 -19.18
N GLY A 85 11.73 2.11 -17.93
CA GLY A 85 12.21 2.90 -16.79
C GLY A 85 11.86 4.38 -16.80
N LYS A 86 10.86 4.79 -17.58
CA LYS A 86 10.43 6.20 -17.73
C LYS A 86 9.21 6.58 -16.87
N GLY A 87 8.91 5.85 -15.79
CA GLY A 87 7.69 6.08 -15.01
C GLY A 87 7.71 7.38 -14.20
N PHE A 88 8.83 7.68 -13.54
CA PHE A 88 8.95 8.80 -12.60
C PHE A 88 10.27 9.58 -12.80
N PRO A 89 10.59 10.02 -14.03
CA PRO A 89 11.90 10.58 -14.35
C PRO A 89 12.20 11.86 -13.59
N LYS A 90 11.20 12.73 -13.36
CA LYS A 90 11.42 13.99 -12.65
C LYS A 90 11.69 13.68 -11.17
N THR A 91 10.90 12.81 -10.53
CA THR A 91 11.08 12.39 -9.12
C THR A 91 12.43 11.73 -8.92
N LEU A 92 12.82 10.78 -9.78
CA LEU A 92 14.12 10.10 -9.68
C LEU A 92 15.29 11.08 -9.86
N LYS A 93 15.15 12.09 -10.74
CA LYS A 93 16.14 13.16 -10.89
C LYS A 93 16.23 14.00 -9.61
N ALA A 94 15.10 14.38 -9.02
CA ALA A 94 15.06 15.17 -7.79
C ALA A 94 15.69 14.43 -6.60
N ILE A 95 15.41 13.13 -6.45
CA ILE A 95 16.07 12.28 -5.44
C ILE A 95 17.60 12.32 -5.60
N ARG A 96 18.12 12.11 -6.82
CA ARG A 96 19.57 12.16 -7.08
C ARG A 96 20.17 13.53 -6.75
N THR A 97 19.45 14.61 -7.00
CA THR A 97 19.91 15.97 -6.67
C THR A 97 20.01 16.16 -5.17
N VAL A 98 19.00 15.73 -4.40
CA VAL A 98 19.00 15.82 -2.93
C VAL A 98 20.09 14.95 -2.32
N ASP A 99 20.26 13.72 -2.81
CA ASP A 99 21.31 12.81 -2.32
C ASP A 99 22.72 13.40 -2.49
N ARG A 100 22.96 14.12 -3.60
CA ARG A 100 24.24 14.83 -3.84
C ARG A 100 24.43 16.04 -2.92
N GLN A 101 23.35 16.73 -2.56
CA GLN A 101 23.40 17.97 -1.79
C GLN A 101 23.48 17.73 -0.28
N TYR A 102 22.77 16.72 0.23
CA TYR A 102 22.58 16.52 1.68
C TYR A 102 23.15 15.18 2.18
N GLY A 103 23.70 14.34 1.30
CA GLY A 103 24.28 13.05 1.64
C GLY A 103 23.24 11.94 1.91
N THR A 104 23.73 10.75 2.29
CA THR A 104 22.94 9.51 2.36
C THR A 104 22.73 8.96 3.77
N GLY A 105 23.14 9.72 4.81
CA GLY A 105 23.09 9.28 6.21
C GLY A 105 21.86 9.73 7.00
N SER A 106 20.96 10.51 6.40
CA SER A 106 19.83 11.14 7.11
C SER A 106 18.54 10.32 7.06
N ARG A 107 17.60 10.66 7.94
CA ARG A 107 16.25 10.08 7.95
C ARG A 107 15.46 10.46 6.70
N GLU A 108 15.68 11.66 6.19
CA GLU A 108 15.10 12.18 4.96
C GLU A 108 15.58 11.34 3.77
N HIS A 109 16.88 11.05 3.70
CA HIS A 109 17.42 10.14 2.69
C HIS A 109 16.84 8.73 2.83
N ALA A 110 16.70 8.20 4.05
CA ALA A 110 16.06 6.91 4.27
C ALA A 110 14.63 6.85 3.67
N HIS A 111 13.85 7.93 3.80
CA HIS A 111 12.55 8.03 3.13
C HIS A 111 12.66 8.06 1.60
N LEU A 112 13.65 8.76 1.02
CA LEU A 112 13.87 8.81 -0.42
C LEU A 112 14.33 7.45 -0.99
N THR A 113 15.14 6.71 -0.24
CA THR A 113 15.59 5.35 -0.59
C THR A 113 14.42 4.39 -0.68
N VAL A 114 13.50 4.44 0.29
CA VAL A 114 12.26 3.65 0.25
C VAL A 114 11.38 4.06 -0.94
N LEU A 115 11.21 5.37 -1.19
CA LEU A 115 10.44 5.87 -2.33
C LEU A 115 11.02 5.40 -3.68
N LYS A 116 12.33 5.46 -3.84
CA LYS A 116 13.04 4.99 -5.04
C LYS A 116 12.85 3.48 -5.23
N GLY A 117 12.95 2.68 -4.16
CA GLY A 117 12.63 1.24 -4.21
C GLY A 117 11.19 0.97 -4.66
N MET A 118 10.23 1.71 -4.12
CA MET A 118 8.82 1.62 -4.52
C MET A 118 8.60 2.02 -5.98
N ILE A 119 9.29 3.03 -6.49
CA ILE A 119 9.25 3.41 -7.91
C ILE A 119 9.75 2.25 -8.79
N HIS A 120 10.85 1.58 -8.43
CA HIS A 120 11.34 0.42 -9.17
C HIS A 120 10.34 -0.74 -9.15
N LEU A 121 9.70 -0.99 -8.01
CA LEU A 121 8.64 -1.99 -7.87
C LEU A 121 7.43 -1.66 -8.76
N GLN A 122 6.93 -0.43 -8.71
CA GLN A 122 5.77 0.04 -9.47
C GLN A 122 6.01 0.07 -10.99
N THR A 123 7.26 0.29 -11.41
CA THR A 123 7.66 0.29 -12.82
C THR A 123 8.06 -1.09 -13.35
N GLY A 124 7.96 -2.15 -12.53
CA GLY A 124 8.30 -3.51 -12.92
C GLY A 124 9.80 -3.79 -13.03
N GLN A 125 10.66 -2.89 -12.54
CA GLN A 125 12.11 -3.05 -12.52
C GLN A 125 12.57 -3.90 -11.34
N PHE A 126 12.09 -5.16 -11.27
CA PHE A 126 12.32 -6.02 -10.11
C PHE A 126 13.79 -6.32 -9.83
N ARG A 127 14.65 -6.40 -10.86
CA ARG A 127 16.11 -6.56 -10.66
C ARG A 127 16.69 -5.35 -9.93
N SER A 128 16.32 -4.13 -10.34
CA SER A 128 16.74 -2.89 -9.69
C SER A 128 16.15 -2.77 -8.28
N ALA A 129 14.88 -3.17 -8.10
CA ALA A 129 14.26 -3.20 -6.78
C ALA A 129 15.01 -4.18 -5.85
N SER A 130 15.25 -5.42 -6.28
CA SER A 130 16.03 -6.40 -5.51
C SER A 130 17.44 -5.91 -5.17
N ALA A 131 18.13 -5.25 -6.11
CA ALA A 131 19.46 -4.71 -5.85
C ALA A 131 19.48 -3.62 -4.77
N MET A 132 18.36 -2.94 -4.53
CA MET A 132 18.21 -1.93 -3.48
C MET A 132 17.83 -2.51 -2.11
N GLU A 133 17.56 -3.82 -1.99
CA GLU A 133 17.19 -4.44 -0.72
C GLU A 133 18.16 -4.10 0.43
N PRO A 134 19.50 -4.18 0.28
CA PRO A 134 20.42 -3.84 1.35
C PRO A 134 20.30 -2.39 1.84
N ASP A 135 20.17 -1.44 0.90
CA ASP A 135 20.02 -0.02 1.20
C ASP A 135 18.69 0.27 1.89
N ILE A 136 17.62 -0.43 1.51
CA ILE A 136 16.29 -0.28 2.11
C ILE A 136 16.23 -0.90 3.50
N VAL A 137 16.89 -2.04 3.73
CA VAL A 137 17.04 -2.61 5.07
C VAL A 137 17.79 -1.65 5.99
N LYS A 138 18.86 -1.01 5.49
CA LYS A 138 19.57 0.05 6.23
C LYS A 138 18.67 1.26 6.47
N ALA A 139 17.86 1.67 5.50
CA ALA A 139 16.89 2.74 5.67
C ALA A 139 15.84 2.41 6.75
N ALA A 140 15.44 1.14 6.89
CA ALA A 140 14.45 0.72 7.88
C ALA A 140 14.87 1.06 9.33
N SER A 141 16.17 0.92 9.66
CA SER A 141 16.65 1.23 11.02
C SER A 141 16.51 2.72 11.34
N LEU A 142 16.80 3.60 10.37
CA LEU A 142 16.68 5.06 10.50
C LEU A 142 15.24 5.55 10.60
N LEU A 143 14.27 4.74 10.16
CA LEU A 143 12.85 5.08 10.15
C LEU A 143 12.08 4.57 11.38
N SER A 144 12.75 3.94 12.36
CA SER A 144 12.10 3.13 13.40
C SER A 144 11.55 3.87 14.64
N SER A 145 11.65 5.21 14.82
CA SER A 145 10.94 5.99 15.89
C SER A 145 11.21 7.53 15.88
N PRO A 146 10.32 8.45 16.36
CA PRO A 146 8.88 8.69 16.09
C PRO A 146 8.68 9.99 15.24
N PRO A 147 7.47 10.57 14.95
CA PRO A 147 6.09 10.07 15.05
C PRO A 147 5.25 10.06 13.74
N ASP A 148 5.63 10.70 12.63
CA ASP A 148 4.58 11.03 11.64
C ASP A 148 4.22 9.98 10.58
N LEU A 149 5.05 8.99 10.24
CA LEU A 149 4.64 7.99 9.24
C LEU A 149 5.52 6.74 9.34
N ASN A 150 5.11 5.76 10.14
CA ASN A 150 5.65 4.39 10.15
C ASN A 150 5.56 3.67 8.77
N ARG A 151 5.00 4.32 7.73
CA ARG A 151 4.88 3.74 6.38
C ARG A 151 6.21 3.40 5.76
N GLY A 152 7.16 4.34 5.80
CA GLY A 152 8.48 4.14 5.19
C GLY A 152 9.20 2.97 5.84
N GLY A 153 9.15 2.90 7.18
CA GLY A 153 9.75 1.80 7.95
C GLY A 153 9.06 0.45 7.70
N LEU A 154 7.73 0.40 7.71
CA LEU A 154 6.98 -0.84 7.45
C LEU A 154 7.16 -1.35 6.02
N ILE A 155 7.13 -0.45 5.02
CA ILE A 155 7.45 -0.78 3.64
C ILE A 155 8.89 -1.31 3.55
N ALA A 156 9.85 -0.64 4.20
CA ALA A 156 11.25 -1.02 4.15
C ALA A 156 11.49 -2.41 4.75
N ARG A 157 10.92 -2.70 5.92
CA ARG A 157 10.99 -4.02 6.59
C ARG A 157 10.41 -5.13 5.70
N ASN A 158 9.30 -4.84 5.02
CA ASN A 158 8.61 -5.81 4.17
C ASN A 158 9.11 -5.82 2.71
N PHE A 159 10.11 -5.01 2.36
CA PHE A 159 10.43 -4.71 0.96
C PHE A 159 10.82 -5.94 0.15
N LYS A 160 11.62 -6.83 0.73
CA LYS A 160 11.97 -8.13 0.12
C LYS A 160 10.75 -8.93 -0.30
N HIS A 161 9.76 -9.04 0.60
CA HIS A 161 8.53 -9.78 0.37
C HIS A 161 7.64 -9.08 -0.66
N LEU A 162 7.60 -7.75 -0.65
CA LEU A 162 6.91 -6.95 -1.67
C LEU A 162 7.48 -7.22 -3.07
N VAL A 163 8.81 -7.23 -3.21
CA VAL A 163 9.49 -7.52 -4.50
C VAL A 163 9.20 -8.95 -4.95
N ALA A 164 9.32 -9.94 -4.04
CA ALA A 164 9.06 -11.34 -4.36
C ALA A 164 7.62 -11.56 -4.86
N GLY A 165 6.62 -11.07 -4.12
CA GLY A 165 5.21 -11.24 -4.47
C GLY A 165 4.84 -10.52 -5.78
N TRP A 166 5.29 -9.27 -5.96
CA TRP A 166 4.95 -8.53 -7.18
C TRP A 166 5.65 -9.04 -8.43
N SER A 167 6.89 -9.53 -8.32
CA SER A 167 7.59 -10.10 -9.48
C SER A 167 6.80 -11.26 -10.11
N GLU A 168 6.21 -12.13 -9.30
CA GLU A 168 5.40 -13.25 -9.77
C GLU A 168 4.03 -12.80 -10.30
N ILE A 169 3.42 -11.76 -9.72
CA ILE A 169 2.17 -11.19 -10.25
C ILE A 169 2.40 -10.51 -11.60
N THR A 170 3.47 -9.75 -11.78
CA THR A 170 3.79 -9.13 -13.07
C THR A 170 4.06 -10.19 -14.12
N LYS A 171 4.86 -11.20 -13.79
CA LYS A 171 5.08 -12.37 -14.64
C LYS A 171 3.78 -13.06 -15.06
N TYR A 172 2.83 -13.22 -14.13
CA TYR A 172 1.50 -13.75 -14.47
C TYR A 172 0.75 -12.88 -15.48
N ASN A 173 0.73 -11.55 -15.27
CA ASN A 173 0.02 -10.62 -16.13
C ASN A 173 0.66 -10.54 -17.53
N GLU A 174 1.98 -10.56 -17.62
CA GLU A 174 2.72 -10.64 -18.89
C GLU A 174 2.39 -11.93 -19.66
N ASN A 175 2.35 -13.06 -18.96
CA ASN A 175 1.96 -14.34 -19.54
C ASN A 175 0.52 -14.33 -20.05
N LEU A 176 -0.43 -13.77 -19.27
CA LEU A 176 -1.81 -13.61 -19.72
C LEU A 176 -1.91 -12.72 -20.96
N LYS A 177 -1.18 -11.60 -21.00
CA LYS A 177 -1.16 -10.68 -22.14
C LYS A 177 -0.64 -11.39 -23.40
N ALA A 178 0.46 -12.12 -23.27
CA ALA A 178 1.05 -12.84 -24.39
C ALA A 178 0.14 -13.96 -24.92
N ARG A 179 -0.52 -14.72 -24.01
CA ARG A 179 -1.54 -15.71 -24.39
C ARG A 179 -2.74 -15.08 -25.10
N ASN A 180 -3.25 -13.97 -24.59
CA ASN A 180 -4.35 -13.23 -25.22
C ASN A 180 -3.98 -12.65 -26.59
N ALA A 181 -2.69 -12.41 -26.83
CA ALA A 181 -2.13 -12.00 -28.11
C ALA A 181 -1.78 -13.17 -29.05
N GLY A 182 -2.18 -14.40 -28.72
CA GLY A 182 -1.96 -15.59 -29.56
C GLY A 182 -0.52 -16.10 -29.58
N LYS A 183 0.36 -15.61 -28.69
CA LYS A 183 1.75 -16.08 -28.63
C LYS A 183 1.82 -17.47 -27.99
N LEU A 184 2.40 -18.43 -28.71
CA LEU A 184 2.66 -19.81 -28.29
C LEU A 184 4.16 -19.98 -28.02
N PHE A 185 4.64 -19.51 -26.87
CA PHE A 185 6.01 -19.78 -26.41
C PHE A 185 5.94 -20.38 -24.99
N PRO A 186 6.95 -21.15 -24.55
CA PRO A 186 7.02 -21.57 -23.16
C PRO A 186 7.14 -20.33 -22.28
N PHE A 187 6.02 -19.93 -21.67
CA PHE A 187 5.98 -18.86 -20.70
C PHE A 187 6.49 -19.38 -19.36
N PRO A 188 7.40 -18.67 -18.68
CA PRO A 188 7.86 -19.12 -17.37
C PRO A 188 6.67 -19.16 -16.41
N SER A 189 6.45 -20.30 -15.75
CA SER A 189 5.27 -20.53 -14.91
C SER A 189 5.24 -19.59 -13.70
N THR A 190 4.10 -18.96 -13.45
CA THR A 190 3.89 -18.15 -12.23
C THR A 190 3.92 -19.06 -11.01
N ASN A 191 4.77 -18.74 -10.03
CA ASN A 191 4.79 -19.46 -8.77
C ASN A 191 3.86 -18.77 -7.75
N PHE A 192 2.62 -19.25 -7.67
CA PHE A 192 1.65 -18.75 -6.69
C PHE A 192 2.04 -19.04 -5.23
N GLY A 193 2.86 -20.06 -4.98
CA GLY A 193 3.42 -20.33 -3.66
C GLY A 193 4.29 -19.18 -3.14
N LYS A 194 5.06 -18.53 -4.03
CA LYS A 194 5.85 -17.33 -3.67
C LYS A 194 4.97 -16.12 -3.37
N ILE A 195 3.87 -15.94 -4.11
CA ILE A 195 2.90 -14.85 -3.85
C ILE A 195 2.26 -15.06 -2.47
N GLN A 196 1.86 -16.29 -2.18
CA GLN A 196 1.29 -16.64 -0.89
C GLN A 196 2.32 -16.46 0.24
N ALA A 197 3.53 -17.01 0.10
CA ALA A 197 4.59 -16.90 1.12
C ALA A 197 4.94 -15.44 1.42
N ALA A 198 5.01 -14.58 0.39
CA ALA A 198 5.18 -13.15 0.59
C ALA A 198 4.03 -12.53 1.41
N ALA A 199 2.78 -12.92 1.15
CA ALA A 199 1.62 -12.43 1.89
C ALA A 199 1.57 -12.95 3.34
N ASP A 200 1.97 -14.20 3.56
CA ASP A 200 2.07 -14.82 4.88
C ASP A 200 3.15 -14.10 5.70
N GLN A 201 4.35 -13.86 5.14
CA GLN A 201 5.44 -13.16 5.83
C GLN A 201 5.11 -11.71 6.17
N ILE A 202 4.53 -10.96 5.21
CA ILE A 202 4.05 -9.60 5.47
C ILE A 202 2.97 -9.62 6.57
N GLY A 203 2.10 -10.62 6.57
CA GLY A 203 1.08 -10.78 7.58
C GLY A 203 1.63 -11.07 8.97
N GLU A 204 2.71 -11.83 9.09
CA GLU A 204 3.41 -12.07 10.35
C GLU A 204 4.05 -10.77 10.89
N ASP A 205 4.78 -10.05 10.06
CA ASP A 205 5.42 -8.79 10.43
C ASP A 205 4.40 -7.74 10.90
N LEU A 206 3.28 -7.60 10.19
CA LEU A 206 2.22 -6.67 10.55
C LEU A 206 1.51 -7.08 11.85
N ARG A 207 1.34 -8.38 12.12
CA ARG A 207 0.78 -8.85 13.40
C ARG A 207 1.74 -8.61 14.55
N SER A 208 3.04 -8.77 14.35
CA SER A 208 4.06 -8.43 15.35
C SER A 208 4.08 -6.93 15.63
N HIS A 209 4.13 -6.10 14.57
CA HIS A 209 4.00 -4.64 14.69
C HIS A 209 2.72 -4.22 15.43
N ALA A 210 1.61 -4.92 15.15
CA ALA A 210 0.34 -4.67 15.81
C ALA A 210 0.38 -4.98 17.32
N LYS A 211 1.06 -6.06 17.71
CA LYS A 211 1.26 -6.43 19.13
C LYS A 211 2.18 -5.45 19.85
N GLU A 212 3.20 -4.94 19.16
CA GLU A 212 4.16 -3.97 19.71
C GLU A 212 3.56 -2.57 19.89
N ASN A 213 2.52 -2.21 19.13
CA ASN A 213 1.94 -0.86 19.09
C ASN A 213 0.41 -0.83 19.32
N PRO A 214 -0.13 -1.46 20.38
CA PRO A 214 -1.57 -1.70 20.53
C PRO A 214 -2.42 -0.44 20.70
N LEU A 215 -1.85 0.63 21.28
CA LEU A 215 -2.55 1.91 21.48
C LEU A 215 -2.66 2.72 20.19
N ARG A 216 -1.75 2.54 19.23
CA ARG A 216 -1.72 3.33 17.99
C ARG A 216 -2.70 2.78 16.96
N ILE A 217 -2.84 1.47 16.88
CA ILE A 217 -3.79 0.81 15.97
C ILE A 217 -5.24 1.26 16.14
N LYS A 218 -5.59 1.79 17.33
CA LYS A 218 -6.93 2.29 17.64
C LYS A 218 -7.21 3.70 17.12
N ASP A 219 -6.19 4.44 16.66
CA ASP A 219 -6.37 5.75 16.03
C ASP A 219 -6.33 5.61 14.49
N PRO A 220 -7.47 5.81 13.79
CA PRO A 220 -7.58 5.62 12.34
C PRO A 220 -6.71 6.58 11.50
N ASP A 221 -6.26 7.69 12.07
CA ASP A 221 -5.32 8.60 11.42
C ASP A 221 -3.86 8.15 11.60
N SER A 222 -3.57 7.28 12.58
CA SER A 222 -2.20 7.04 13.06
C SER A 222 -1.45 5.87 12.38
N ASP A 223 -2.12 4.89 11.76
CA ASP A 223 -1.43 3.77 11.10
C ASP A 223 -1.89 3.42 9.68
N LEU A 224 -2.02 4.47 8.86
CA LEU A 224 -2.16 4.35 7.41
C LEU A 224 -0.99 3.60 6.73
N GLY A 225 0.15 3.43 7.42
CA GLY A 225 1.29 2.63 6.95
C GLY A 225 1.03 1.13 7.04
N GLY A 226 0.60 0.67 8.21
CA GLY A 226 0.13 -0.69 8.43
C GLY A 226 -1.02 -1.04 7.50
N LEU A 227 -2.02 -0.15 7.38
CA LEU A 227 -3.15 -0.36 6.47
C LEU A 227 -2.72 -0.46 5.00
N HIS A 228 -1.74 0.35 4.56
CA HIS A 228 -1.18 0.26 3.22
C HIS A 228 -0.49 -1.09 2.96
N VAL A 229 0.44 -1.48 3.82
CA VAL A 229 1.17 -2.75 3.65
C VAL A 229 0.22 -3.95 3.78
N ALA A 230 -0.76 -3.88 4.69
CA ALA A 230 -1.82 -4.87 4.83
C ALA A 230 -2.65 -4.99 3.54
N SER A 231 -2.97 -3.87 2.90
CA SER A 231 -3.72 -3.86 1.64
C SER A 231 -2.97 -4.55 0.49
N ILE A 232 -1.63 -4.44 0.45
CA ILE A 232 -0.79 -5.14 -0.53
C ILE A 232 -0.80 -6.64 -0.28
N ALA A 233 -0.59 -7.08 0.96
CA ALA A 233 -0.68 -8.49 1.33
C ALA A 233 -2.08 -9.07 1.05
N ALA A 234 -3.14 -8.30 1.32
CA ALA A 234 -4.51 -8.68 0.97
C ALA A 234 -4.70 -8.83 -0.55
N ALA A 235 -4.04 -7.98 -1.36
CA ALA A 235 -3.98 -8.15 -2.81
C ALA A 235 -3.28 -9.46 -3.22
N PHE A 236 -2.17 -9.83 -2.59
CA PHE A 236 -1.49 -11.10 -2.83
C PHE A 236 -2.38 -12.31 -2.51
N TYR A 237 -3.06 -12.29 -1.36
CA TYR A 237 -4.03 -13.33 -1.02
C TYR A 237 -5.19 -13.39 -2.00
N ALA A 238 -5.77 -12.24 -2.38
CA ALA A 238 -6.85 -12.17 -3.35
C ALA A 238 -6.41 -12.76 -4.70
N LYS A 239 -5.16 -12.52 -5.12
CA LYS A 239 -4.61 -13.15 -6.33
C LYS A 239 -4.51 -14.67 -6.19
N CYS A 240 -4.03 -15.17 -5.05
CA CYS A 240 -3.98 -16.61 -4.78
C CYS A 240 -5.38 -17.24 -4.79
N ALA A 241 -6.39 -16.53 -4.25
CA ALA A 241 -7.78 -16.95 -4.30
C ALA A 241 -8.27 -17.18 -5.73
N THR A 242 -7.90 -16.32 -6.69
CA THR A 242 -8.33 -16.48 -8.10
C THR A 242 -7.88 -17.80 -8.74
N GLN A 243 -6.82 -18.43 -8.24
CA GLN A 243 -6.32 -19.71 -8.76
C GLN A 243 -7.01 -20.92 -8.16
N LYS A 244 -7.70 -20.75 -7.02
CA LYS A 244 -8.38 -21.86 -6.37
C LYS A 244 -9.64 -22.21 -7.14
N ARG A 245 -9.97 -23.50 -7.22
CA ARG A 245 -11.23 -23.96 -7.84
C ARG A 245 -12.35 -23.95 -6.83
N GLU A 246 -12.08 -24.44 -5.63
CA GLU A 246 -13.05 -24.56 -4.56
C GLU A 246 -13.42 -23.21 -3.93
N LYS A 247 -14.73 -22.98 -3.73
CA LYS A 247 -15.21 -21.74 -3.11
C LYS A 247 -14.72 -21.59 -1.66
N LYS A 248 -14.62 -22.71 -0.92
CA LYS A 248 -14.13 -22.71 0.46
C LYS A 248 -12.69 -22.21 0.56
N GLU A 249 -11.80 -22.70 -0.30
CA GLU A 249 -10.42 -22.23 -0.35
C GLU A 249 -10.33 -20.74 -0.72
N LYS A 250 -11.12 -20.28 -1.70
CA LYS A 250 -11.21 -18.84 -2.03
C LYS A 250 -11.58 -18.00 -0.82
N ALA A 251 -12.59 -18.44 -0.06
CA ALA A 251 -13.04 -17.74 1.14
C ALA A 251 -11.93 -17.60 2.18
N VAL A 252 -11.09 -18.64 2.37
CA VAL A 252 -9.94 -18.59 3.28
C VAL A 252 -8.96 -17.49 2.89
N PHE A 253 -8.60 -17.38 1.61
CA PHE A 253 -7.68 -16.34 1.14
C PHE A 253 -8.26 -14.94 1.25
N TYR A 254 -9.51 -14.74 0.83
CA TYR A 254 -10.16 -13.43 0.99
C TYR A 254 -10.26 -13.04 2.47
N LYS A 255 -10.54 -14.01 3.35
CA LYS A 255 -10.62 -13.79 4.80
C LYS A 255 -9.26 -13.43 5.39
N LYS A 256 -8.18 -14.13 5.01
CA LYS A 256 -6.81 -13.75 5.41
C LYS A 256 -6.50 -12.29 5.05
N GLY A 257 -6.89 -11.86 3.85
CA GLY A 257 -6.72 -10.48 3.41
C GLY A 257 -7.56 -9.47 4.20
N SER A 258 -8.87 -9.73 4.39
CA SER A 258 -9.74 -8.84 5.16
C SER A 258 -9.33 -8.75 6.63
N ASP A 259 -9.01 -9.89 7.26
CA ASP A 259 -8.63 -9.94 8.67
C ASP A 259 -7.33 -9.16 8.91
N LEU A 260 -6.36 -9.26 7.99
CA LEU A 260 -5.11 -8.50 8.08
C LEU A 260 -5.33 -6.99 7.96
N MET A 261 -6.14 -6.55 7.00
CA MET A 261 -6.50 -5.13 6.89
C MET A 261 -7.31 -4.66 8.11
N GLY A 262 -8.20 -5.51 8.62
CA GLY A 262 -9.03 -5.25 9.78
C GLY A 262 -8.25 -5.06 11.07
N LEU A 263 -6.97 -5.46 11.14
CA LEU A 263 -6.11 -5.11 12.26
C LEU A 263 -5.94 -3.60 12.40
N PHE A 264 -5.90 -2.87 11.28
CA PHE A 264 -5.60 -1.42 11.24
C PHE A 264 -6.85 -0.55 11.01
N LEU A 265 -8.03 -1.12 11.22
CA LEU A 265 -9.31 -0.43 11.07
C LEU A 265 -10.08 -0.48 12.39
N THR A 266 -10.76 0.60 12.72
CA THR A 266 -11.71 0.63 13.83
C THR A 266 -12.95 -0.22 13.52
N GLU A 267 -13.66 -0.69 14.56
CA GLU A 267 -14.92 -1.44 14.35
C GLU A 267 -15.96 -0.64 13.58
N ASN A 268 -16.00 0.69 13.78
CA ASN A 268 -16.89 1.57 13.02
C ASN A 268 -16.53 1.58 11.52
N GLU A 269 -15.24 1.72 11.19
CA GLU A 269 -14.77 1.67 9.80
C GLU A 269 -15.05 0.33 9.13
N LYS A 270 -14.86 -0.79 9.84
CA LYS A 270 -15.21 -2.12 9.34
C LYS A 270 -16.70 -2.22 9.01
N ASN A 271 -17.55 -1.75 9.93
CA ASN A 271 -19.00 -1.78 9.75
C ASN A 271 -19.47 -0.91 8.59
N LEU A 272 -18.98 0.33 8.51
CA LEU A 272 -19.29 1.25 7.40
C LEU A 272 -18.79 0.70 6.07
N ALA A 273 -17.62 0.06 6.07
CA ALA A 273 -17.04 -0.51 4.87
C ALA A 273 -17.85 -1.67 4.31
N VAL A 274 -18.32 -2.58 5.18
CA VAL A 274 -19.17 -3.72 4.78
C VAL A 274 -20.55 -3.27 4.30
N ARG A 275 -21.11 -2.20 4.91
CA ARG A 275 -22.41 -1.62 4.52
C ARG A 275 -22.34 -0.74 3.27
N GLY A 276 -21.16 -0.44 2.76
CA GLY A 276 -20.97 0.47 1.63
C GLY A 276 -21.27 1.94 1.95
N GLN A 277 -21.29 2.31 3.25
CA GLN A 277 -21.67 3.63 3.75
C GLN A 277 -20.45 4.50 4.08
N GLN A 278 -19.41 4.44 3.25
CA GLN A 278 -18.11 5.08 3.50
C GLN A 278 -18.12 6.60 3.22
N ARG A 279 -19.27 7.24 3.07
CA ARG A 279 -19.40 8.67 2.69
C ARG A 279 -19.25 9.58 3.89
N ASN A 280 -18.04 9.69 4.44
CA ASN A 280 -17.70 10.70 5.43
C ASN A 280 -16.72 11.72 4.82
N PRO A 281 -17.08 13.01 4.72
CA PRO A 281 -16.21 14.04 4.13
C PRO A 281 -14.90 14.28 4.90
N SER A 282 -14.79 13.82 6.16
CA SER A 282 -13.56 13.94 6.94
C SER A 282 -12.49 12.89 6.62
N ILE A 283 -12.84 11.81 5.89
CA ILE A 283 -11.91 10.73 5.57
C ILE A 283 -11.16 11.05 4.28
N SER A 284 -9.83 10.95 4.31
CA SER A 284 -9.02 11.15 3.10
C SER A 284 -9.42 10.17 1.98
N SER A 285 -9.37 10.64 0.73
CA SER A 285 -9.71 9.82 -0.45
C SER A 285 -8.92 8.50 -0.55
N CYS A 286 -7.72 8.47 0.05
CA CYS A 286 -6.86 7.30 0.11
C CYS A 286 -7.33 6.28 1.14
N HIS A 287 -7.68 6.75 2.33
CA HIS A 287 -8.25 5.91 3.37
C HIS A 287 -9.58 5.30 2.88
N LEU A 288 -10.44 6.07 2.19
CA LEU A 288 -11.67 5.56 1.57
C LEU A 288 -11.43 4.39 0.61
N ARG A 289 -10.35 4.43 -0.18
CA ARG A 289 -10.02 3.31 -1.08
C ARG A 289 -9.63 2.05 -0.32
N TYR A 290 -8.93 2.17 0.82
CA TYR A 290 -8.66 1.02 1.69
C TYR A 290 -9.94 0.44 2.30
N LEU A 291 -10.87 1.30 2.74
CA LEU A 291 -12.17 0.84 3.23
C LEU A 291 -12.98 0.15 2.12
N SER A 292 -12.98 0.69 0.91
CA SER A 292 -13.61 0.04 -0.26
C SER A 292 -13.00 -1.32 -0.55
N TRP A 293 -11.67 -1.44 -0.44
CA TRP A 293 -10.97 -2.70 -0.62
C TRP A 293 -11.30 -3.73 0.46
N TYR A 294 -11.31 -3.31 1.74
CA TYR A 294 -11.74 -4.14 2.85
C TYR A 294 -13.20 -4.62 2.71
N GLY A 295 -14.12 -3.72 2.33
CA GLY A 295 -15.52 -4.05 2.10
C GLY A 295 -15.71 -5.05 0.96
N TRP A 296 -14.97 -4.88 -0.14
CA TRP A 296 -14.96 -5.83 -1.26
C TRP A 296 -14.47 -7.21 -0.83
N LEU A 297 -13.35 -7.30 -0.10
CA LEU A 297 -12.80 -8.57 0.40
C LEU A 297 -13.82 -9.27 1.31
N SER A 298 -14.41 -8.53 2.24
CA SER A 298 -15.44 -9.03 3.16
C SER A 298 -16.66 -9.58 2.42
N LYS A 299 -17.11 -8.89 1.36
CA LYS A 299 -18.19 -9.38 0.49
C LYS A 299 -17.79 -10.68 -0.23
N ARG A 300 -16.56 -10.77 -0.74
CA ARG A 300 -16.06 -11.99 -1.40
C ARG A 300 -15.96 -13.19 -0.46
N VAL A 301 -15.63 -12.98 0.81
CA VAL A 301 -15.70 -14.03 1.83
C VAL A 301 -17.12 -14.59 1.93
N GLN A 302 -18.11 -13.71 2.06
CA GLN A 302 -19.52 -14.12 2.18
C GLN A 302 -20.02 -14.85 0.92
N GLU A 303 -19.72 -14.33 -0.27
CA GLU A 303 -20.09 -14.95 -1.55
C GLU A 303 -19.48 -16.34 -1.75
N ALA A 304 -18.26 -16.56 -1.26
CA ALA A 304 -17.53 -17.81 -1.38
C ALA A 304 -17.89 -18.85 -0.29
N MET A 305 -18.52 -18.42 0.82
CA MET A 305 -19.02 -19.33 1.86
C MET A 305 -20.44 -19.85 1.56
N SER A 306 -20.72 -21.10 1.93
CA SER A 306 -22.06 -21.69 1.79
C SER A 306 -23.04 -21.07 2.81
N PRO A 307 -24.36 -21.11 2.57
CA PRO A 307 -25.37 -20.54 3.48
C PRO A 307 -25.29 -21.08 4.92
N ASN A 308 -24.94 -22.37 5.09
CA ASN A 308 -24.78 -22.99 6.40
C ASN A 308 -23.53 -22.50 7.16
N GLN A 309 -22.48 -22.07 6.43
CA GLN A 309 -21.26 -21.50 7.03
C GLN A 309 -21.43 -20.02 7.41
N ARG A 310 -22.30 -19.27 6.72
CA ARG A 310 -22.61 -17.87 7.06
C ARG A 310 -23.26 -17.72 8.44
N LYS A 311 -24.07 -18.70 8.86
CA LYS A 311 -24.75 -18.70 10.17
C LYS A 311 -23.78 -18.89 11.35
N GLY A 312 -22.69 -19.64 11.18
CA GLY A 312 -21.72 -19.91 12.25
C GLY A 312 -20.89 -18.70 12.69
N ILE A 313 -20.73 -17.69 11.83
CA ILE A 313 -20.01 -16.44 12.15
C ILE A 313 -20.94 -15.43 12.85
N ALA A 314 -22.21 -15.36 12.43
CA ALA A 314 -23.21 -14.50 13.07
C ALA A 314 -23.49 -14.91 14.53
N SER A 315 -23.30 -16.20 14.88
CA SER A 315 -23.41 -16.70 16.25
C SER A 315 -22.18 -16.41 17.12
N GLN A 316 -21.01 -16.11 16.54
CA GLN A 316 -19.79 -15.77 17.31
C GLN A 316 -19.66 -14.27 17.61
N GLN A 317 -20.45 -13.40 16.97
CA GLN A 317 -20.54 -11.97 17.30
C GLN A 317 -21.56 -11.64 18.40
N LYS A 318 -22.15 -12.66 19.03
CA LYS A 318 -23.17 -12.54 20.10
C LYS A 318 -22.70 -13.04 21.48
N ILE A 319 -21.41 -13.29 21.65
CA ILE A 319 -20.81 -13.67 22.95
C ILE A 319 -19.80 -12.61 23.36
#